data_AF-R9JWH1-F1
#
_entry.id   AF-R9JWH1-F1
#
_cell.length_a   1.000
_cell.length_b   1.000
_cell.length_c   1.000
_cell.angle_alpha   90.00
_cell.angle_beta   90.00
_cell.angle_gamma   90.00
#
_symmetry.space_group_name_H-M   'P 1'
#
loop_
_entity.id
_entity.type
_entity.pdbx_description
1 polymer ?
#
loop_
_entity_poly.entity_id
_entity_poly.type
_entity_poly.pdbx_seq_one_letter_code
_entity_poly.pdbx_strand_id
1 'polypeptide(L)' 'MCDALKKLMKEDFEEAKQVTKQETLLEAIKNLMETMKCTAEQAMVALKIPEADREKYSEKL' A
#
# COMPACT_ATOMS: atom_id res chain seq x y z
N MET A 1 14.71 30.76 -7.11
CA MET A 1 13.59 29.92 -6.62
C MET A 1 14.03 29.29 -5.31
N CYS A 2 13.35 29.59 -4.21
CA CYS A 2 13.73 29.13 -2.87
C CYS A 2 13.83 27.60 -2.79
N ASP A 3 14.94 27.09 -2.28
CA ASP A 3 15.17 25.66 -2.07
C ASP A 3 14.17 25.04 -1.08
N ALA A 4 13.56 25.85 -0.20
CA ALA A 4 12.47 25.45 0.67
C ALA A 4 11.22 24.96 -0.11
N LEU A 5 10.86 25.63 -1.22
CA LEU A 5 9.72 25.21 -2.04
C LEU A 5 9.99 23.87 -2.75
N LYS A 6 11.23 23.66 -3.22
CA LYS A 6 11.62 22.40 -3.87
C LYS A 6 11.63 21.22 -2.90
N LYS A 7 11.91 21.49 -1.61
CA LYS A 7 11.95 20.45 -0.58
C LYS A 7 10.55 20.00 -0.20
N LEU A 8 9.64 20.95 0.05
CA LEU A 8 8.21 20.70 0.26
C LEU A 8 7.59 19.90 -0.89
N MET A 9 7.80 20.33 -2.14
CA MET A 9 7.27 19.61 -3.30
C MET A 9 7.81 18.19 -3.45
N LYS A 10 9.02 17.87 -2.98
CA LYS A 10 9.55 16.50 -3.02
C LYS A 10 8.95 15.63 -1.93
N GLU A 11 8.81 16.16 -0.72
CA GLU A 11 8.21 15.46 0.42
C GLU A 11 6.75 15.11 0.13
N ASP A 12 5.96 16.08 -0.37
CA ASP A 12 4.56 15.86 -0.74
C ASP A 12 4.40 14.78 -1.84
N PHE A 13 5.34 14.75 -2.80
CA PHE A 13 5.31 13.76 -3.88
C PHE A 13 5.65 12.35 -3.40
N GLU A 14 6.59 12.23 -2.46
CA GLU A 14 6.98 10.95 -1.88
C GLU A 14 5.88 10.37 -1.00
N GLU A 15 5.21 11.21 -0.21
CA GLU A 15 4.04 10.81 0.59
C GLU A 15 2.89 10.38 -0.31
N ALA A 16 2.53 11.19 -1.33
CA ALA A 16 1.50 10.85 -2.29
C ALA A 16 1.78 9.52 -3.01
N LYS A 17 3.05 9.27 -3.37
CA LYS A 17 3.49 8.01 -4.00
C LYS A 17 3.41 6.82 -3.03
N GLN A 18 3.65 7.03 -1.74
CA GLN A 18 3.49 5.97 -0.74
C GLN A 18 2.02 5.64 -0.48
N VAL A 19 1.15 6.64 -0.39
CA VAL A 19 -0.30 6.44 -0.19
C VAL A 19 -0.89 5.68 -1.38
N THR A 20 -0.63 6.15 -2.60
CA THR A 20 -1.14 5.47 -3.83
C THR A 20 -0.67 4.03 -3.94
N LYS A 21 0.59 3.73 -3.60
CA LYS A 21 1.09 2.34 -3.55
C LYS A 21 0.35 1.48 -2.53
N GLN A 22 0.07 2.01 -1.34
CA GLN A 22 -0.66 1.27 -0.31
C GLN A 22 -2.10 1.00 -0.70
N GLU A 23 -2.80 2.00 -1.25
CA GLU A 23 -4.19 1.86 -1.71
C GLU A 23 -4.30 0.84 -2.85
N THR A 24 -3.40 0.92 -3.83
CA THR A 24 -3.36 -0.05 -4.95
C THR A 24 -3.15 -1.48 -4.44
N LEU A 25 -2.28 -1.66 -3.45
CA LEU A 25 -2.02 -2.98 -2.86
C LEU A 25 -3.23 -3.50 -2.07
N LEU A 26 -3.90 -2.63 -1.31
CA LEU A 26 -5.14 -2.98 -0.59
C LEU A 26 -6.25 -3.42 -1.55
N GLU A 27 -6.44 -2.68 -2.64
CA GLU A 27 -7.42 -3.05 -3.65
C GLU A 27 -7.07 -4.38 -4.33
N ALA A 28 -5.79 -4.61 -4.63
CA ALA A 28 -5.34 -5.91 -5.14
C ALA A 28 -5.60 -7.06 -4.15
N ILE A 29 -5.37 -6.85 -2.85
CA ILE A 29 -5.68 -7.85 -1.80
C ILE A 29 -7.18 -8.14 -1.79
N LYS A 30 -8.03 -7.10 -1.76
CA LYS A 30 -9.51 -7.25 -1.75
C LYS A 30 -10.01 -7.99 -2.98
N ASN A 31 -9.54 -7.60 -4.16
CA ASN A 31 -9.92 -8.25 -5.43
C ASN A 31 -9.51 -9.72 -5.46
N LEU A 32 -8.33 -10.04 -4.92
CA LEU A 32 -7.85 -11.42 -4.84
C LEU A 32 -8.66 -12.24 -3.84
N MET A 33 -9.00 -11.69 -2.67
CA MET A 33 -9.88 -12.32 -1.69
C MET A 33 -11.25 -12.63 -2.30
N GLU A 34 -11.84 -11.69 -3.05
CA GLU A 34 -13.14 -11.88 -3.68
C GLU A 34 -13.10 -12.95 -4.78
N THR A 35 -12.07 -12.89 -5.64
CA THR A 35 -11.92 -13.78 -6.80
C THR A 35 -11.56 -15.21 -6.39
N MET A 36 -10.61 -15.35 -5.47
CA MET A 36 -10.11 -16.66 -5.02
C MET A 36 -10.81 -17.18 -3.76
N LYS A 37 -11.77 -16.44 -3.20
CA LYS A 37 -12.46 -16.76 -1.95
C LYS A 37 -11.48 -17.08 -0.81
N CYS A 38 -10.36 -16.37 -0.78
CA CYS A 38 -9.27 -16.58 0.18
C CYS A 38 -9.28 -15.52 1.29
N THR A 39 -8.53 -15.78 2.37
CA THR A 39 -8.39 -14.82 3.46
C THR A 39 -7.42 -13.70 3.10
N ALA A 40 -7.48 -12.59 3.82
CA ALA A 40 -6.53 -11.47 3.69
C ALA A 40 -5.08 -11.95 3.77
N GLU A 41 -4.77 -12.84 4.71
CA GLU A 41 -3.42 -13.38 4.89
C GLU A 41 -2.99 -14.25 3.70
N GLN A 42 -3.87 -15.09 3.17
CA GLN A 42 -3.59 -15.88 1.97
C GLN A 42 -3.38 -14.99 0.75
N ALA A 43 -4.19 -13.94 0.58
CA ALA A 43 -4.03 -12.97 -0.49
C ALA A 43 -2.71 -12.19 -0.37
N MET A 44 -2.32 -11.79 0.85
CA MET A 44 -1.03 -11.13 1.11
C MET A 44 0.16 -12.05 0.84
N VAL A 45 0.08 -13.32 1.21
CA VAL A 45 1.09 -14.33 0.89
C VAL A 45 1.21 -14.52 -0.63
N ALA A 46 0.08 -14.59 -1.34
CA ALA A 46 0.05 -14.71 -2.79
C ALA A 46 0.66 -13.46 -3.49
N LEU A 47 0.43 -12.28 -2.94
CA LEU A 47 1.03 -11.01 -3.38
C LEU A 47 2.47 -10.82 -2.87
N LYS A 48 3.04 -11.81 -2.16
CA LYS A 48 4.41 -11.80 -1.59
C LYS A 48 4.67 -10.61 -0.67
N ILE A 49 3.66 -10.19 0.08
CA ILE A 49 3.77 -9.11 1.05
C ILE A 49 4.57 -9.61 2.26
N PRO A 50 5.67 -8.92 2.65
CA PRO A 50 6.46 -9.26 3.83
C PRO A 50 5.60 -9.21 5.10
N GLU A 51 5.84 -10.12 6.05
CA GLU A 51 5.08 -10.17 7.30
C GLU A 51 5.14 -8.86 8.10
N ALA A 52 6.29 -8.18 8.08
CA ALA A 52 6.46 -6.87 8.70
C ALA A 52 5.49 -5.80 8.16
N ASP A 53 5.06 -5.92 6.91
CA ASP A 53 4.13 -4.99 6.28
C ASP A 53 2.67 -5.49 6.35
N ARG A 54 2.43 -6.79 6.60
CA ARG A 54 1.07 -7.37 6.62
C ARG A 54 0.21 -6.72 7.68
N GLU A 55 0.75 -6.45 8.87
CA GLU A 55 0.03 -5.80 9.97
C GLU A 55 -0.61 -4.47 9.52
N LYS A 56 0.14 -3.64 8.79
CA LYS A 56 -0.32 -2.36 8.25
C LYS A 56 -1.48 -2.49 7.26
N TYR A 57 -1.55 -3.58 6.52
CA TYR A 57 -2.63 -3.84 5.58
C TYR A 57 -3.82 -4.53 6.26
N SER A 58 -3.57 -5.41 7.23
CA SER A 58 -4.61 -6.08 8.03
C SER A 58 -5.47 -5.10 8.82
N GLU A 59 -4.88 -4.02 9.36
CA GLU A 59 -5.65 -2.95 10.03
C GLU A 59 -6.60 -2.19 9.08
N LYS A 60 -6.36 -2.24 7.77
CA LYS A 60 -7.10 -1.48 6.75
C LYS A 60 -8.05 -2.32 5.90
N LEU A 61 -8.12 -3.64 6.15
CA LEU A 61 -8.91 -4.61 5.37
C LEU A 61 -10.27 -4.91 6.02
#